data_AF-A0A2M9A857-F1
#
_entry.id   AF-A0A2M9A857-F1
#
_cell.length_a   1.000
_cell.length_b   1.000
_cell.length_c   1.000
_cell.angle_alpha   90.00
_cell.angle_beta   90.00
_cell.angle_gamma   90.00
#
_symmetry.space_group_name_H-M   'P 1'
#
loop_
_entity.id
_entity.type
_entity.pdbx_description
1 polymer ?
#
loop_
_entity_poly.entity_id
_entity_poly.type
_entity_poly.pdbx_seq_one_letter_code
_entity_poly.pdbx_strand_id
1 'polypeptide(L)'
;MVIIEHNMDVIKCADWIIDLGPDAGVNGGEIIATGSPEEVAKNPKSLTGKFLAKVLSPKTEEAKSIARKKEVADCLDIQIVGARKHNLKNFSVTIPRHQLTVISGVSGSGKSSLAFHTLFAEGQRRFVETLSTYARRFLGRPDRGSVDFIRGLSPAIAIDQGSASKSPRSTVATLTEIYDYFRIL
;
A
#
# COMPACT_ATOMS: atom_id res chain seq x y z
N MET A 1 -16.25 -3.36 24.41
CA MET A 1 -15.49 -4.04 23.33
C MET A 1 -14.15 -3.35 23.24
N VAL A 2 -13.04 -4.09 23.23
CA VAL A 2 -11.69 -3.52 23.14
C VAL A 2 -11.17 -3.78 21.73
N ILE A 3 -10.78 -2.73 21.00
CA ILE A 3 -10.26 -2.80 19.64
C ILE A 3 -8.90 -2.12 19.60
N ILE A 4 -7.94 -2.72 18.89
CA ILE A 4 -6.64 -2.12 18.57
C ILE A 4 -6.74 -1.62 17.12
N GLU A 5 -6.61 -0.32 16.91
CA GLU A 5 -6.78 0.28 15.59
C GLU A 5 -5.91 1.53 15.41
N HIS A 6 -5.63 1.90 14.16
CA HIS A 6 -4.80 3.05 13.79
C HIS A 6 -5.51 3.97 12.79
N ASN A 7 -6.67 3.58 12.25
CA ASN A 7 -7.50 4.41 11.38
C ASN A 7 -8.25 5.47 12.20
N MET A 8 -7.97 6.75 11.91
CA MET A 8 -8.59 7.90 12.58
C MET A 8 -10.12 7.95 12.42
N ASP A 9 -10.68 7.42 11.33
CA ASP A 9 -12.13 7.38 11.12
C ASP A 9 -12.86 6.43 12.07
N VAL A 10 -12.15 5.41 12.56
CA VAL A 10 -12.68 4.49 13.58
C VAL A 10 -12.44 5.07 14.97
N ILE A 11 -11.22 5.58 15.20
CA ILE A 11 -10.80 6.13 16.50
C ILE A 11 -11.66 7.34 16.91
N LYS A 12 -12.05 8.21 15.98
CA LYS A 12 -12.92 9.37 16.28
C LYS A 12 -14.33 8.98 16.76
N CYS A 13 -14.77 7.76 16.45
CA CYS A 13 -16.09 7.24 16.83
C CYS A 13 -16.02 6.40 18.11
N ALA A 14 -14.85 6.26 18.73
CA ALA A 14 -14.70 5.46 19.94
C ALA A 14 -15.31 6.19 21.15
N ASP A 15 -15.97 5.44 22.02
CA ASP A 15 -16.46 5.98 23.30
C ASP A 15 -15.31 6.35 24.25
N TRP A 16 -14.20 5.60 24.16
CA TRP A 16 -13.02 5.79 25.00
C TRP A 16 -11.75 5.35 24.26
N ILE A 17 -10.69 6.14 24.40
CA ILE A 17 -9.37 5.91 23.81
C ILE A 17 -8.34 5.70 24.93
N ILE A 18 -7.43 4.75 24.70
CA ILE A 18 -6.21 4.56 25.49
C ILE A 18 -5.04 4.72 24.51
N ASP A 19 -4.28 5.80 24.64
CA ASP A 19 -3.13 6.11 23.79
C ASP A 19 -1.84 5.63 24.46
N LEU A 20 -1.09 4.78 23.76
CA LEU A 20 0.17 4.21 24.21
C LEU A 20 1.33 4.80 23.41
N GLY A 21 2.43 5.14 24.08
CA GLY A 21 3.59 5.79 23.47
C GLY A 21 4.71 6.03 24.49
N PRO A 22 5.61 7.00 24.28
CA PRO A 22 5.66 7.99 23.19
C PRO A 22 6.16 7.43 21.84
N ASP A 23 6.78 6.24 21.85
CA ASP A 23 7.37 5.62 20.67
C ASP A 23 7.16 4.09 20.66
N ALA A 24 7.69 3.39 19.66
CA ALA A 24 7.61 1.93 19.58
C ALA A 24 8.79 1.22 20.29
N GLY A 25 8.60 -0.05 20.64
CA GLY A 25 9.67 -0.90 21.19
C GLY A 25 10.07 -0.51 22.61
N VAL A 26 11.39 -0.44 22.87
CA VAL A 26 11.96 -0.15 24.21
C VAL A 26 11.64 1.25 24.74
N ASN A 27 11.28 2.18 23.85
CA ASN A 27 10.92 3.56 24.18
C ASN A 27 9.39 3.77 24.26
N GLY A 28 8.60 2.69 24.27
CA GLY A 28 7.15 2.71 24.40
C GLY A 28 6.67 2.09 25.71
N GLY A 29 5.37 1.83 25.79
CA GLY A 29 4.75 1.11 26.91
C GLY A 29 4.20 2.02 28.02
N GLU A 30 4.20 3.34 27.82
CA GLU A 30 3.57 4.28 28.73
C GLU A 30 2.18 4.69 28.21
N ILE A 31 1.25 4.94 29.13
CA ILE A 31 -0.05 5.54 28.80
C ILE A 31 0.14 7.05 28.68
N ILE A 32 -0.04 7.59 27.48
CA ILE A 32 0.16 9.02 27.19
C ILE A 32 -1.12 9.81 27.44
N ALA A 33 -2.27 9.24 27.09
CA ALA A 33 -3.57 9.83 27.27
C ALA A 33 -4.65 8.76 27.40
N THR A 34 -5.67 9.02 28.22
CA THR A 34 -6.91 8.24 28.27
C THR A 34 -8.08 9.21 28.33
N GLY A 35 -9.16 8.89 27.65
CA GLY A 35 -10.33 9.76 27.61
C GLY A 35 -11.20 9.55 26.39
N SER A 36 -12.21 10.40 26.24
CA SER A 36 -12.95 10.56 25.00
C SER A 36 -12.05 11.05 23.84
N PRO A 37 -12.44 10.84 22.58
CA PRO A 37 -11.70 11.36 21.43
C PRO A 37 -11.36 12.86 21.53
N GLU A 38 -12.29 13.67 22.02
CA GLU A 38 -12.12 15.11 22.17
C GLU A 38 -11.13 15.49 23.28
N GLU A 39 -11.06 14.69 24.35
CA GLU A 39 -10.11 14.88 25.45
C GLU A 39 -8.69 14.49 25.03
N VAL A 40 -8.54 13.34 24.37
CA VAL A 40 -7.24 12.88 23.86
C VAL A 40 -6.70 13.85 22.80
N ALA A 41 -7.57 14.41 21.95
CA ALA A 41 -7.19 15.42 20.97
C ALA A 41 -6.58 16.69 21.56
N LYS A 42 -6.93 17.04 22.82
CA LYS A 42 -6.37 18.22 23.52
C LYS A 42 -5.01 17.95 24.15
N ASN A 43 -4.59 16.70 24.28
CA ASN A 43 -3.34 16.36 24.94
C ASN A 43 -2.13 16.56 24.00
N PRO A 44 -1.24 17.55 24.25
CA PRO A 44 -0.12 17.84 23.35
C PRO A 44 0.98 16.78 23.35
N LYS A 45 1.00 15.90 24.35
CA LYS A 45 1.96 14.78 24.44
C LYS A 45 1.53 13.59 23.57
N SER A 46 0.23 13.46 23.30
CA SER A 46 -0.31 12.38 22.47
C SER A 46 -0.05 12.65 20.99
N LEU A 47 0.70 11.77 20.33
CA LEU A 47 0.88 11.83 18.88
C LEU A 47 -0.47 11.58 18.20
N THR A 48 -1.23 10.59 18.68
CA THR A 48 -2.58 10.27 18.24
C THR A 48 -3.51 11.48 18.39
N GLY A 49 -3.46 12.17 19.54
CA GLY A 49 -4.24 13.37 19.82
C GLY A 49 -3.99 14.51 18.81
N LYS A 50 -2.73 14.72 18.38
CA LYS A 50 -2.41 15.71 17.34
C LYS A 50 -3.07 15.41 15.98
N PHE A 51 -3.18 14.13 15.61
CA PHE A 51 -3.86 13.73 14.38
C PHE A 51 -5.38 13.76 14.54
N LEU A 52 -5.87 13.32 15.70
CA LEU A 52 -7.29 13.33 16.04
C LEU A 52 -7.86 14.75 16.05
N ALA A 53 -7.11 15.73 16.56
CA ALA A 53 -7.48 17.14 16.53
C ALA A 53 -7.69 17.67 15.09
N LYS A 54 -6.91 17.19 14.11
CA LYS A 54 -7.09 17.59 12.70
C LYS A 54 -8.38 17.01 12.12
N VAL A 55 -8.69 15.76 12.44
CA VAL A 55 -9.88 15.05 11.92
C VAL A 55 -11.17 15.53 12.61
N LEU A 56 -11.11 15.92 13.88
CA LEU A 56 -12.23 16.50 14.63
C LEU A 56 -12.48 17.98 14.31
N SER A 57 -11.48 18.69 13.77
CA SER A 57 -11.67 20.07 13.33
C SER A 57 -12.59 20.10 12.11
N PRO A 58 -13.69 20.88 12.11
CA PRO A 58 -14.61 20.99 10.98
C PRO A 58 -14.05 21.86 9.85
N LYS A 59 -12.74 21.76 9.57
CA LYS A 59 -12.17 22.33 8.35
C LYS A 59 -12.30 21.28 7.28
N THR A 60 -13.11 21.61 6.27
CA THR A 60 -13.12 21.03 4.95
C THR A 60 -11.67 20.92 4.46
N GLU A 61 -11.00 19.79 4.73
CA GLU A 61 -9.75 19.46 4.06
C GLU A 61 -10.15 19.04 2.64
N GLU A 62 -10.43 20.05 1.82
CA GLU A 62 -10.12 20.00 0.40
C GLU A 62 -8.71 19.41 0.31
N ALA A 63 -8.64 18.21 -0.25
CA ALA A 63 -7.39 17.56 -0.59
C ALA A 63 -6.54 18.59 -1.34
N LYS A 64 -5.56 19.18 -0.65
CA LYS A 64 -4.49 19.96 -1.26
C LYS A 64 -3.71 18.98 -2.11
N SER A 65 -4.22 18.76 -3.32
CA SER A 65 -3.47 18.16 -4.40
C SER A 65 -2.24 19.04 -4.55
N ILE A 66 -1.10 18.50 -4.16
CA ILE A 66 0.19 19.04 -4.58
C ILE A 66 0.14 18.91 -6.10
N ALA A 67 -0.22 20.00 -6.77
CA ALA A 67 -0.20 20.09 -8.22
C ALA A 67 1.26 19.98 -8.66
N ARG A 68 1.77 18.74 -8.75
CA ARG A 68 3.03 18.46 -9.41
C ARG A 68 2.84 18.90 -10.85
N LYS A 69 3.62 19.91 -11.24
CA LYS A 69 3.73 20.42 -12.61
C LYS A 69 3.65 19.26 -13.59
N LYS A 70 2.66 19.32 -14.49
CA LYS A 70 2.47 18.40 -15.60
C LYS A 70 3.52 18.74 -16.67
N GLU A 71 4.79 18.48 -16.38
CA GLU A 71 5.87 18.66 -17.34
C GLU A 71 5.94 17.42 -18.25
N VAL A 72 5.54 17.67 -19.49
CA VAL A 72 5.70 16.88 -20.72
C VAL A 72 5.00 15.52 -20.72
N ALA A 73 3.81 15.53 -21.32
CA ALA A 73 3.18 14.34 -21.88
C ALA A 73 4.14 13.70 -22.89
N ASP A 74 4.56 12.48 -22.60
CA ASP A 74 5.13 11.61 -23.63
C ASP A 74 4.48 10.23 -23.51
N CYS A 75 3.44 10.04 -24.34
CA CYS A 75 2.86 8.83 -24.93
C CYS A 75 2.88 7.44 -24.23
N LEU A 76 3.18 7.34 -22.93
CA LEU A 76 3.51 6.08 -22.23
C LEU A 76 2.62 5.77 -21.01
N ASP A 77 1.47 6.42 -20.89
CA ASP A 77 0.49 6.06 -19.85
C ASP A 77 0.12 4.57 -19.91
N ILE A 78 -0.15 3.98 -18.74
CA ILE A 78 -0.54 2.58 -18.67
C ILE A 78 -2.02 2.49 -19.06
N GLN A 79 -2.29 2.05 -20.29
CA GLN A 79 -3.65 1.86 -20.78
C GLN A 79 -4.05 0.40 -20.62
N ILE A 80 -5.09 0.15 -19.84
CA ILE A 80 -5.70 -1.17 -19.65
C ILE A 80 -7.01 -1.18 -20.45
N VAL A 81 -7.18 -2.16 -21.33
CA VAL A 81 -8.41 -2.33 -22.11
C VAL A 81 -9.02 -3.69 -21.83
N GLY A 82 -10.31 -3.67 -21.51
CA GLY A 82 -11.13 -4.87 -21.34
C GLY A 82 -10.80 -5.70 -20.09
N ALA A 83 -10.64 -5.07 -18.93
CA ALA A 83 -10.32 -5.77 -17.69
C ALA A 83 -11.50 -6.60 -17.17
N ARG A 84 -11.31 -7.93 -17.14
CA ARG A 84 -12.36 -8.94 -16.84
C ARG A 84 -11.94 -9.98 -15.80
N LYS A 85 -10.79 -9.81 -15.14
CA LYS A 85 -10.33 -10.78 -14.13
C LYS A 85 -11.30 -10.79 -12.94
N HIS A 86 -11.79 -11.96 -12.55
CA HIS A 86 -12.77 -12.15 -11.47
C HIS A 86 -14.07 -11.35 -11.70
N ASN A 87 -14.37 -10.37 -10.85
CA ASN A 87 -15.62 -9.60 -10.89
C ASN A 87 -15.53 -8.28 -11.68
N LEU A 88 -14.39 -8.01 -12.35
CA LEU A 88 -14.21 -6.81 -13.16
C LEU A 88 -15.13 -6.85 -14.40
N LYS A 89 -15.77 -5.71 -14.69
CA LYS A 89 -16.87 -5.60 -15.67
C LYS A 89 -16.41 -5.15 -17.06
N ASN A 90 -15.34 -5.73 -17.58
CA ASN A 90 -14.80 -5.42 -18.92
C ASN A 90 -14.52 -3.93 -19.17
N PHE A 91 -14.02 -3.21 -18.17
CA PHE A 91 -13.77 -1.77 -18.31
C PHE A 91 -12.37 -1.49 -18.83
N SER A 92 -12.19 -0.27 -19.34
CA SER A 92 -10.90 0.28 -19.75
C SER A 92 -10.53 1.45 -18.86
N VAL A 93 -9.26 1.53 -18.47
CA VAL A 93 -8.76 2.61 -17.61
C VAL A 93 -7.34 2.98 -18.02
N THR A 94 -7.03 4.28 -17.91
CA THR A 94 -5.67 4.79 -18.15
C THR A 94 -5.09 5.26 -16.82
N ILE A 95 -3.91 4.74 -16.46
CA ILE A 95 -3.18 5.12 -15.26
C ILE A 95 -2.02 6.03 -15.68
N PRO A 96 -1.95 7.26 -15.15
CA PRO A 96 -0.90 8.19 -15.49
C PRO A 96 0.45 7.69 -14.97
N ARG A 97 1.49 7.78 -15.81
CA ARG A 97 2.85 7.42 -15.37
C ARG A 97 3.49 8.49 -14.48
N HIS A 98 4.51 8.04 -13.73
CA HIS A 98 5.32 8.86 -12.83
C HIS A 98 4.53 9.60 -11.74
N GLN A 99 3.33 9.09 -11.42
CA GLN A 99 2.45 9.65 -10.41
C GLN A 99 2.04 8.57 -9.42
N LEU A 100 1.84 8.97 -8.17
CA LEU A 100 1.27 8.11 -7.15
C LEU A 100 -0.24 7.95 -7.44
N THR A 101 -0.62 6.80 -7.98
CA THR A 101 -2.03 6.47 -8.25
C THR A 101 -2.56 5.53 -7.18
N VAL A 102 -3.69 5.88 -6.57
CA VAL A 102 -4.35 5.10 -5.51
C VAL A 102 -5.62 4.46 -6.06
N ILE A 103 -5.78 3.15 -5.86
CA ILE A 103 -7.02 2.42 -6.20
C ILE A 103 -7.82 2.24 -4.91
N SER A 104 -8.92 2.99 -4.76
CA SER A 104 -9.81 2.92 -3.59
C SER A 104 -11.14 2.23 -3.90
N GLY A 105 -11.91 1.89 -2.86
CA GLY A 105 -13.24 1.29 -2.98
C GLY A 105 -13.56 0.28 -1.87
N VAL A 106 -14.84 -0.05 -1.71
CA VAL A 106 -15.34 -1.01 -0.69
C VAL A 106 -14.74 -2.41 -0.83
N SER A 107 -14.73 -3.20 0.24
CA SER A 107 -14.25 -4.60 0.18
C SER A 107 -15.00 -5.37 -0.92
N GLY A 108 -14.28 -6.20 -1.68
CA GLY A 108 -14.85 -6.93 -2.82
C GLY A 108 -15.06 -6.13 -4.11
N SER A 109 -14.79 -4.83 -4.17
CA SER A 109 -14.98 -4.02 -5.39
C SER A 109 -14.07 -4.37 -6.58
N GLY A 110 -13.07 -5.25 -6.39
CA GLY A 110 -12.13 -5.66 -7.43
C GLY A 110 -10.76 -4.97 -7.40
N LYS A 111 -10.42 -4.21 -6.34
CA LYS A 111 -9.11 -3.54 -6.19
C LYS A 111 -7.93 -4.51 -6.35
N SER A 112 -7.92 -5.60 -5.59
CA SER A 112 -6.88 -6.62 -5.66
C SER A 112 -6.91 -7.36 -7.00
N SER A 113 -8.09 -7.55 -7.61
CA SER A 113 -8.23 -8.10 -8.95
C SER A 113 -7.54 -7.23 -10.01
N LEU A 114 -7.65 -5.91 -9.90
CA LEU A 114 -7.01 -4.97 -10.82
C LEU A 114 -5.50 -4.84 -10.54
N ALA A 115 -5.09 -4.67 -9.29
CA ALA A 115 -3.70 -4.44 -8.92
C ALA A 115 -2.84 -5.72 -9.03
N PHE A 116 -3.19 -6.78 -8.31
CA PHE A 116 -2.36 -7.98 -8.22
C PHE A 116 -2.64 -8.96 -9.36
N HIS A 117 -3.91 -9.28 -9.60
CA HIS A 117 -4.27 -10.32 -10.56
C HIS A 117 -4.31 -9.86 -12.02
N THR A 118 -4.21 -8.55 -12.27
CA THR A 118 -4.20 -7.99 -13.62
C THR A 118 -2.89 -7.26 -13.90
N LEU A 119 -2.63 -6.13 -13.23
CA LEU A 119 -1.45 -5.31 -13.48
C LEU A 119 -0.14 -6.03 -13.15
N PHE A 120 -0.01 -6.55 -11.93
CA PHE A 120 1.19 -7.27 -11.51
C PHE A 120 1.38 -8.56 -12.30
N ALA A 121 0.31 -9.37 -12.47
CA ALA A 121 0.36 -10.59 -13.26
C ALA A 121 0.84 -10.34 -14.71
N GLU A 122 0.31 -9.32 -15.40
CA GLU A 122 0.77 -8.97 -16.75
C GLU A 122 2.18 -8.38 -16.77
N GLY A 123 2.55 -7.59 -15.76
CA GLY A 123 3.91 -7.04 -15.64
C GLY A 123 4.95 -8.15 -15.45
N GLN A 124 4.68 -9.10 -14.57
CA GLN A 124 5.52 -10.27 -14.33
C GLN A 124 5.58 -11.17 -15.56
N ARG A 125 4.43 -11.44 -16.21
CA ARG A 125 4.36 -12.24 -17.43
C ARG A 125 5.24 -11.67 -18.54
N ARG A 126 5.11 -10.37 -18.82
CA ARG A 126 5.92 -9.69 -19.84
C ARG A 126 7.40 -9.76 -19.52
N PHE A 127 7.77 -9.56 -18.26
CA PHE A 127 9.16 -9.68 -17.83
C PHE A 127 9.70 -11.09 -18.08
N VAL A 128 8.98 -12.13 -17.65
CA VAL A 128 9.37 -13.54 -17.89
C VAL A 128 9.44 -13.86 -19.39
N GLU A 129 8.56 -13.28 -20.19
CA GLU A 129 8.56 -13.41 -21.66
C GLU A 129 9.74 -12.74 -22.35
N THR A 130 10.49 -11.86 -21.67
CA THR A 130 11.75 -11.31 -22.21
C THR A 130 12.96 -12.19 -21.89
N LEU A 131 12.84 -13.13 -20.95
CA LEU A 131 13.94 -14.01 -20.56
C LEU A 131 14.12 -15.18 -21.52
N SER A 132 15.32 -15.78 -21.50
CA SER A 132 15.65 -16.96 -22.31
C SER A 132 14.71 -18.15 -22.01
N THR A 133 14.52 -19.03 -22.98
CA THR A 133 13.70 -20.25 -22.83
C THR A 133 14.16 -21.12 -21.65
N TYR A 134 15.47 -21.15 -21.38
CA TYR A 134 16.06 -21.83 -20.23
C TYR A 134 15.63 -21.21 -18.90
N ALA A 135 15.71 -19.88 -18.76
CA ALA A 135 15.34 -19.18 -17.54
C ALA A 135 13.84 -19.31 -17.21
N ARG A 136 12.97 -19.33 -18.23
CA ARG A 136 11.52 -19.52 -18.05
C ARG A 136 11.16 -20.86 -17.39
N ARG A 137 12.02 -21.88 -17.50
CA ARG A 137 11.77 -23.19 -16.89
C ARG A 137 11.71 -23.15 -15.36
N PHE A 138 12.38 -22.17 -14.74
CA PHE A 138 12.45 -22.01 -13.29
C PHE A 138 11.45 -21.00 -12.73
N LEU A 139 10.92 -20.09 -13.56
CA LEU A 139 10.09 -18.97 -13.14
C LEU A 139 8.57 -19.26 -13.17
N GLY A 140 8.19 -20.51 -13.44
CA GLY A 140 6.79 -20.92 -13.54
C GLY A 140 6.07 -20.32 -14.77
N ARG A 141 4.81 -20.71 -14.97
CA ARG A 141 3.93 -20.07 -15.96
C ARG A 141 3.14 -18.96 -15.25
N PRO A 142 3.47 -17.68 -15.48
CA PRO A 142 2.73 -16.58 -14.87
C PRO A 142 1.27 -16.59 -15.35
N ASP A 143 0.36 -16.35 -14.40
CA ASP A 143 -1.07 -16.20 -14.68
C ASP A 143 -1.29 -15.01 -15.62
N ARG A 144 -2.29 -15.11 -16.50
CA ARG A 144 -2.66 -14.00 -17.38
C ARG A 144 -3.66 -13.10 -16.68
N GLY A 145 -3.42 -11.79 -16.76
CA GLY A 145 -4.46 -10.82 -16.48
C GLY A 145 -5.54 -10.98 -17.55
N SER A 146 -6.79 -11.25 -17.18
CA SER A 146 -7.88 -11.40 -18.14
C SER A 146 -8.25 -10.02 -18.74
N VAL A 147 -7.47 -9.58 -19.72
CA VAL A 147 -7.54 -8.27 -20.40
C VAL A 147 -7.39 -8.46 -21.90
N ASP A 148 -7.89 -7.52 -22.70
CA ASP A 148 -7.66 -7.54 -24.15
C ASP A 148 -6.23 -7.12 -24.48
N PHE A 149 -5.80 -5.99 -23.92
CA PHE A 149 -4.39 -5.59 -23.95
C PHE A 149 -4.06 -4.57 -22.85
N ILE A 150 -2.76 -4.47 -22.54
CA ILE A 150 -2.21 -3.38 -21.73
C ILE A 150 -1.08 -2.71 -22.50
N ARG A 151 -1.11 -1.39 -22.67
CA ARG A 151 0.00 -0.62 -23.26
C ARG A 151 0.76 0.13 -22.17
N GLY A 152 2.04 0.39 -22.44
CA GLY A 152 2.86 1.19 -21.53
C GLY A 152 3.02 0.57 -20.15
N LEU A 153 2.98 -0.77 -19.98
CA LEU A 153 3.26 -1.45 -18.71
C LEU A 153 4.73 -1.91 -18.67
N SER A 154 5.47 -1.47 -17.65
CA SER A 154 6.84 -1.90 -17.36
C SER A 154 6.84 -3.17 -16.49
N PRO A 155 7.99 -3.87 -16.34
CA PRO A 155 8.13 -4.86 -15.29
C PRO A 155 7.63 -4.32 -13.95
N ALA A 156 6.83 -5.11 -13.24
CA ALA A 156 6.13 -4.69 -12.04
C ALA A 156 6.63 -5.48 -10.83
N ILE A 157 6.78 -4.79 -9.70
CA ILE A 157 7.04 -5.38 -8.40
C ILE A 157 5.80 -5.15 -7.55
N ALA A 158 5.26 -6.21 -6.98
CA ALA A 158 4.20 -6.12 -5.99
C ALA A 158 4.81 -6.31 -4.60
N ILE A 159 4.49 -5.40 -3.69
CA ILE A 159 4.81 -5.52 -2.27
C ILE A 159 3.48 -5.83 -1.58
N ASP A 160 3.35 -7.05 -1.06
CA ASP A 160 2.21 -7.48 -0.28
C ASP A 160 2.51 -7.43 1.23
N GLN A 161 1.48 -7.63 2.05
CA GLN A 161 1.62 -7.78 3.50
C GLN A 161 1.95 -9.24 3.88
N GLY A 162 2.58 -10.00 3.00
CA GLY A 162 3.02 -11.36 3.32
C GLY A 162 3.93 -11.35 4.55
N SER A 163 3.65 -12.21 5.53
CA SER A 163 4.50 -12.30 6.70
C SER A 163 5.92 -12.65 6.27
N ALA A 164 6.88 -11.77 6.56
CA ALA A 164 8.29 -12.14 6.53
C ALA A 164 8.44 -13.50 7.24
N SER A 165 9.20 -14.41 6.64
CA SER A 165 9.42 -15.78 7.12
C SER A 165 9.43 -15.80 8.66
N LYS A 166 8.49 -16.53 9.29
CA LYS A 166 8.38 -16.62 10.76
C LYS A 166 9.53 -17.40 11.41
N SER A 167 10.65 -17.54 10.71
CA SER A 167 11.86 -18.16 11.22
C SER A 167 12.60 -17.16 12.10
N PRO A 168 13.07 -17.56 13.30
CA PRO A 168 13.96 -16.73 14.12
C PRO A 168 15.25 -16.30 13.42
N ARG A 169 15.60 -16.93 12.28
CA ARG A 169 16.75 -16.57 11.44
C ARG A 169 16.42 -15.47 10.42
N SER A 170 15.16 -15.09 10.27
CA SER A 170 14.74 -13.99 9.40
C SER A 170 14.67 -12.71 10.22
N THR A 171 15.69 -11.87 10.05
CA THR A 171 15.77 -10.52 10.61
C THR A 171 15.74 -9.49 9.48
N VAL A 172 15.53 -8.22 9.81
CA VAL A 172 15.66 -7.11 8.85
C VAL A 172 17.04 -7.13 8.19
N ALA A 173 18.09 -7.50 8.95
CA ALA A 173 19.46 -7.56 8.42
C ALA A 173 19.63 -8.66 7.36
N THR A 174 18.95 -9.80 7.51
CA THR A 174 18.96 -10.87 6.49
C THR A 174 18.05 -10.57 5.31
N LEU A 175 16.92 -9.89 5.53
CA LEU A 175 15.97 -9.55 4.45
C LEU A 175 16.53 -8.46 3.52
N THR A 176 17.29 -7.54 4.07
CA THR A 176 17.96 -6.46 3.31
C THR A 176 19.34 -6.86 2.79
N GLU A 177 19.76 -8.11 3.01
CA GLU A 177 21.08 -8.66 2.65
C GLU A 177 22.29 -7.92 3.27
N ILE A 178 22.06 -6.93 4.15
CA ILE A 178 23.15 -6.19 4.81
C ILE A 178 23.97 -7.09 5.73
N TYR A 179 23.36 -8.14 6.30
CA TYR A 179 24.08 -9.12 7.10
C TYR A 179 25.19 -9.83 6.30
N ASP A 180 24.96 -10.14 5.03
CA ASP A 180 25.95 -10.80 4.17
C ASP A 180 27.11 -9.85 3.85
N TYR A 181 26.82 -8.56 3.68
CA TYR A 181 27.85 -7.53 3.54
C TYR A 181 28.76 -7.46 4.77
N PHE A 182 28.17 -7.52 5.99
CA PHE A 182 28.95 -7.50 7.24
C PHE A 182 29.77 -8.78 7.48
N ARG A 183 29.43 -9.93 6.88
CA ARG A 183 30.20 -11.18 7.04
C ARG A 183 31.51 -11.20 6.25
N ILE A 184 31.66 -10.31 5.28
CA ILE A 184 32.84 -10.24 4.42
C ILE A 184 33.91 -9.28 5.00
N LEU A 185 33.53 -8.43 5.94
CA LEU A 185 34.42 -7.54 6.70
C LEU A 185 35.05 -8.27 7.90
#